data_AF-A0A921QZ22-F1
#
_entry.id   AF-A0A921QZ22-F1
#
_cell.length_a   1.000
_cell.length_b   1.000
_cell.length_c   1.000
_cell.angle_alpha   90.00
_cell.angle_beta   90.00
_cell.angle_gamma   90.00
#
_symmetry.space_group_name_H-M   'P 1'
#
loop_
_entity.id
_entity.type
_entity.pdbx_description
1 polymer ?
#
loop_
_entity_poly.entity_id
_entity_poly.type
_entity_poly.pdbx_seq_one_letter_code
_entity_poly.pdbx_strand_id
1 'polypeptide(L)'
;MPGLRHPCVLRAMTRAVADVSAARAALQVLGPRPDHELVDSSRAIVAAAEAGDARIPEGDAEACRAVVRLEQTHDAYEALLHEVEARLEKVYRSAMEGTDLDDDDESAESGKGKAPAAGPEGGDAAVQEEVVAVLKQAEEGKPVESMRLVGRQRRQLPEGFGRILGLRVLDVSRNQLEVIPDAIGGLDHLEELRLAANSLVSLPDTIGLLSKLKILNVSSNRLRALPDSIS
;
A
#
# COMPACT_ATOMS: atom_id res chain seq x y z
N MET A 1 -16.94 21.14 25.75
CA MET A 1 -15.73 20.50 25.20
C MET A 1 -15.39 21.21 23.89
N PRO A 2 -14.45 22.17 23.89
CA PRO A 2 -14.03 22.85 22.66
C PRO A 2 -13.17 21.90 21.81
N GLY A 3 -13.18 22.03 20.47
CA GLY A 3 -12.31 21.28 19.56
C GLY A 3 -12.94 20.12 18.77
N LEU A 4 -14.02 19.48 19.26
CA LEU A 4 -14.66 18.32 18.60
C LEU A 4 -15.30 18.61 17.22
N ARG A 5 -15.48 19.89 16.87
CA ARG A 5 -16.07 20.30 15.57
C ARG A 5 -15.02 20.53 14.49
N HIS A 6 -13.73 20.42 14.81
CA HIS A 6 -12.70 20.56 13.78
C HIS A 6 -12.73 19.38 12.81
N PRO A 7 -12.70 19.64 11.49
CA PRO A 7 -12.81 18.60 10.47
C PRO A 7 -11.70 17.55 10.58
N CYS A 8 -10.48 17.93 10.98
CA CYS A 8 -9.36 17.01 11.18
C CYS A 8 -9.60 16.03 12.34
N VAL A 9 -10.16 16.51 13.45
CA VAL A 9 -10.51 15.66 14.61
C VAL A 9 -11.63 14.69 14.24
N LEU A 10 -12.66 15.15 13.53
CA LEU A 10 -13.75 14.29 13.07
C LEU A 10 -13.26 13.21 12.09
N ARG A 11 -12.36 13.55 11.16
CA ARG A 11 -11.74 12.58 10.23
C ARG A 11 -10.91 11.54 10.99
N ALA A 12 -10.08 12.00 11.94
CA ALA A 12 -9.26 11.12 12.77
C ALA A 12 -10.09 10.20 13.67
N MET A 13 -11.16 10.71 14.29
CA MET A 13 -12.11 9.90 15.07
C MET A 13 -12.82 8.87 14.20
N THR A 14 -13.25 9.25 12.99
CA THR A 14 -13.92 8.31 12.07
C THR A 14 -12.99 7.16 11.66
N ARG A 15 -11.71 7.46 11.35
CA ARG A 15 -10.69 6.45 11.06
C ARG A 15 -10.40 5.58 12.29
N ALA A 16 -10.24 6.18 13.47
CA ALA A 16 -10.01 5.45 14.71
C ALA A 16 -11.16 4.49 15.06
N VAL A 17 -12.41 4.90 14.87
CA VAL A 17 -13.58 4.02 15.06
C VAL A 17 -13.55 2.84 14.09
N ALA A 18 -13.17 3.07 12.83
CA ALA A 18 -13.01 2.00 11.85
C ALA A 18 -11.91 1.01 12.26
N ASP A 19 -10.72 1.52 12.62
CA ASP A 19 -9.57 0.71 13.03
C ASP A 19 -9.89 -0.13 14.29
N VAL A 20 -10.50 0.48 15.32
CA VAL A 20 -10.93 -0.20 16.55
C VAL A 20 -12.01 -1.24 16.27
N SER A 21 -12.95 -0.94 15.36
CA SER A 21 -14.01 -1.90 14.98
C SER A 21 -13.45 -3.12 14.27
N ALA A 22 -12.45 -2.93 13.40
CA ALA A 22 -11.75 -4.00 12.70
C ALA A 22 -10.91 -4.86 13.65
N ALA A 23 -10.11 -4.23 14.53
CA ALA A 23 -9.34 -4.94 15.55
C ALA A 23 -10.27 -5.74 16.49
N ARG A 24 -11.39 -5.16 16.91
CA ARG A 24 -12.38 -5.85 17.76
C ARG A 24 -13.04 -7.02 17.06
N ALA A 25 -13.38 -6.89 15.77
CA ALA A 25 -13.94 -8.00 14.99
C ALA A 25 -12.92 -9.14 14.85
N ALA A 26 -11.65 -8.82 14.61
CA ALA A 26 -10.57 -9.82 14.56
C ALA A 26 -10.42 -10.54 15.92
N LEU A 27 -10.38 -9.80 17.03
CA LEU A 27 -10.30 -10.37 18.37
C LEU A 27 -11.51 -11.25 18.73
N GLN A 28 -12.72 -10.91 18.27
CA GLN A 28 -13.90 -11.76 18.46
C GLN A 28 -13.80 -13.12 17.74
N VAL A 29 -13.13 -13.16 16.58
CA VAL A 29 -12.90 -14.40 15.84
C VAL A 29 -11.81 -15.26 16.50
N LEU A 30 -10.80 -14.61 17.10
CA LEU A 30 -9.67 -15.28 17.77
C LEU A 30 -10.06 -15.93 19.12
N GLY A 31 -11.12 -15.46 19.76
CA GLY A 31 -11.61 -16.00 21.03
C GLY A 31 -10.95 -15.34 22.25
N PRO A 32 -11.18 -15.87 23.48
CA PRO A 32 -10.59 -15.30 24.69
C PRO A 32 -9.07 -15.45 24.70
N ARG A 33 -8.38 -14.47 25.28
CA ARG A 33 -6.92 -14.52 25.47
C ARG A 33 -6.54 -15.72 26.35
N PRO A 34 -5.53 -16.51 25.96
CA PRO A 34 -5.04 -17.62 26.77
C PRO A 34 -4.43 -17.14 28.09
N ASP A 35 -4.52 -17.95 29.14
CA ASP A 35 -3.93 -17.63 30.44
C ASP A 35 -2.40 -17.53 30.35
N HIS A 36 -1.83 -16.51 31.01
CA HIS A 36 -0.38 -16.23 30.94
C HIS A 36 0.47 -17.43 31.40
N GLU A 37 0.02 -18.18 32.40
CA GLU A 37 0.70 -19.40 32.87
C GLU A 37 0.77 -20.48 31.78
N LEU A 38 -0.28 -20.62 30.97
CA LEU A 38 -0.34 -21.58 29.86
C LEU A 38 0.59 -21.14 28.72
N VAL A 39 0.64 -19.84 28.42
CA VAL A 39 1.52 -19.27 27.39
C VAL A 39 2.99 -19.49 27.77
N ASP A 40 3.37 -19.23 29.01
CA ASP A 40 4.74 -19.41 29.49
C ASP A 40 5.16 -20.88 29.46
N SER A 41 4.27 -21.76 29.90
CA SER A 41 4.45 -23.21 29.82
C SER A 41 4.62 -23.66 28.37
N SER A 42 3.77 -23.15 27.47
CA SER A 42 3.82 -23.44 26.03
C SER A 42 5.12 -22.91 25.40
N ARG A 43 5.57 -21.71 25.77
CA ARG A 43 6.82 -21.11 25.28
C ARG A 43 8.04 -21.92 25.73
N ALA A 44 8.04 -22.41 26.96
CA ALA A 44 9.10 -23.30 27.46
C ALA A 44 9.16 -24.62 26.68
N ILE A 45 8.00 -25.21 26.36
CA ILE A 45 7.89 -26.45 25.56
C ILE A 45 8.36 -26.20 24.12
N VAL A 46 7.96 -25.09 23.50
CA VAL A 46 8.41 -24.73 22.14
C VAL A 46 9.92 -24.51 22.09
N ALA A 47 10.49 -23.82 23.08
CA ALA A 47 11.93 -23.62 23.17
C ALA A 47 12.70 -24.94 23.37
N ALA A 48 12.18 -25.85 24.18
CA ALA A 48 12.76 -27.18 24.38
C ALA A 48 12.68 -28.05 23.10
N ALA A 49 11.57 -27.97 22.36
CA ALA A 49 11.41 -28.65 21.07
C ALA A 49 12.36 -28.09 20.00
N GLU A 50 12.54 -26.77 19.95
CA GLU A 50 13.51 -26.12 19.05
C GLU A 50 14.96 -26.41 19.40
N ALA A 51 15.25 -26.67 20.69
CA ALA A 51 16.56 -27.14 21.15
C ALA A 51 16.84 -28.62 20.81
N GLY A 52 15.90 -29.33 20.18
CA GLY A 52 16.07 -30.69 19.70
C GLY A 52 15.82 -31.78 20.76
N ASP A 53 15.06 -31.49 21.81
CA ASP A 53 14.73 -32.49 22.83
C ASP A 53 13.66 -33.48 22.32
N ALA A 54 14.07 -34.72 22.01
CA ALA A 54 13.23 -35.76 21.41
C ALA A 54 12.14 -36.35 22.34
N ARG A 55 11.98 -35.79 23.54
CA ARG A 55 11.01 -36.23 24.56
C ARG A 55 9.61 -35.64 24.36
N ILE A 56 9.48 -34.60 23.54
CA ILE A 56 8.22 -33.91 23.29
C ILE A 56 7.58 -34.53 22.03
N PRO A 57 6.37 -35.11 22.12
CA PRO A 57 5.66 -35.59 20.94
C PRO A 57 5.32 -34.40 20.03
N GLU A 58 5.46 -34.57 18.71
CA GLU A 58 5.26 -33.48 17.74
C GLU A 58 3.89 -32.80 17.88
N GLY A 59 2.85 -33.55 18.26
CA GLY A 59 1.50 -33.01 18.49
C GLY A 59 1.40 -32.02 19.64
N ASP A 60 2.12 -32.25 20.75
CA ASP A 60 2.10 -31.34 21.91
C ASP A 60 2.91 -30.08 21.62
N ALA A 61 4.00 -30.20 20.86
CA ALA A 61 4.78 -29.06 20.41
C ALA A 61 3.97 -28.17 19.45
N GLU A 62 3.21 -28.76 18.52
CA GLU A 62 2.37 -28.01 17.60
C GLU A 62 1.20 -27.28 18.31
N ALA A 63 0.56 -27.94 19.28
CA ALA A 63 -0.46 -27.31 20.11
C ALA A 63 0.11 -26.11 20.92
N CYS A 64 1.29 -26.26 21.52
CA CYS A 64 1.97 -25.17 22.23
C CYS A 64 2.35 -24.02 21.29
N ARG A 65 2.81 -24.31 20.06
CA ARG A 65 3.07 -23.29 19.04
C ARG A 65 1.81 -22.52 18.66
N ALA A 66 0.67 -23.20 18.55
CA ALA A 66 -0.60 -22.55 18.27
C ALA A 66 -1.01 -21.58 19.38
N VAL A 67 -0.83 -21.95 20.65
CA VAL A 67 -1.09 -21.06 21.81
C VAL A 67 -0.17 -19.84 21.79
N VAL A 68 1.14 -20.04 21.54
CA VAL A 68 2.09 -18.93 21.45
C VAL A 68 1.77 -18.00 20.27
N ARG A 69 1.37 -18.55 19.13
CA ARG A 69 0.94 -17.77 17.96
C ARG A 69 -0.32 -16.96 18.26
N LEU A 70 -1.29 -17.55 18.97
CA LEU A 70 -2.52 -16.87 19.37
C LEU A 70 -2.21 -15.67 20.27
N GLU A 71 -1.32 -15.82 21.25
CA GLU A 71 -0.90 -14.71 22.11
C GLU A 71 -0.22 -13.60 21.31
N GLN A 72 0.71 -13.94 20.42
CA GLN A 72 1.37 -12.96 19.55
C GLN A 72 0.38 -12.18 18.68
N THR A 73 -0.68 -12.83 18.20
CA THR A 73 -1.72 -12.13 17.45
C THR A 73 -2.53 -11.18 18.33
N HIS A 74 -2.80 -11.54 19.60
CA HIS A 74 -3.46 -10.64 20.55
C HIS A 74 -2.59 -9.42 20.87
N ASP A 75 -1.30 -9.64 21.18
CA ASP A 75 -0.34 -8.56 21.45
C ASP A 75 -0.23 -7.58 20.26
N ALA A 76 -0.25 -8.09 19.02
CA ALA A 76 -0.21 -7.25 17.83
C ALA A 76 -1.46 -6.36 17.70
N TYR A 77 -2.66 -6.90 17.96
CA TYR A 77 -3.88 -6.10 17.93
C TYR A 77 -3.96 -5.10 19.08
N GLU A 78 -3.45 -5.44 20.27
CA GLU A 78 -3.34 -4.52 21.41
C GLU A 78 -2.40 -3.35 21.09
N ALA A 79 -1.26 -3.62 20.45
CA ALA A 79 -0.34 -2.58 19.99
C ALA A 79 -0.98 -1.64 18.96
N LEU A 80 -1.73 -2.19 17.99
CA LEU A 80 -2.47 -1.38 17.00
C LEU A 80 -3.52 -0.47 17.66
N LEU A 81 -4.23 -0.98 18.68
CA LEU A 81 -5.20 -0.17 19.43
C LEU A 81 -4.51 0.98 20.17
N HIS A 82 -3.39 0.72 20.84
CA HIS A 82 -2.61 1.76 21.50
C HIS A 82 -2.04 2.81 20.55
N GLU A 83 -1.62 2.41 19.35
CA GLU A 83 -1.15 3.35 18.33
C GLU A 83 -2.28 4.28 17.85
N VAL A 84 -3.47 3.73 17.61
CA VAL A 84 -4.66 4.51 17.23
C VAL A 84 -5.05 5.51 18.32
N GLU A 85 -5.02 5.10 19.59
CA GLU A 85 -5.26 5.98 20.74
C GLU A 85 -4.24 7.12 20.81
N ALA A 86 -2.94 6.82 20.71
CA ALA A 86 -1.87 7.80 20.74
C ALA A 86 -1.97 8.80 19.58
N ARG A 87 -2.29 8.30 18.38
CA ARG A 87 -2.52 9.13 17.18
C ARG A 87 -3.71 10.06 17.37
N LEU A 88 -4.82 9.55 17.93
CA LEU A 88 -6.01 10.35 18.19
C LEU A 88 -5.74 11.43 19.24
N GLU A 89 -4.99 11.11 20.29
CA GLU A 89 -4.60 12.06 21.33
C GLU A 89 -3.72 13.18 20.73
N LYS A 90 -2.76 12.83 19.86
CA LYS A 90 -1.90 13.81 19.17
C LYS A 90 -2.73 14.79 18.33
N VAL A 91 -3.68 14.29 17.54
CA VAL A 91 -4.57 15.12 16.70
C VAL A 91 -5.51 15.98 17.56
N TYR A 92 -5.99 15.45 18.69
CA TYR A 92 -6.81 16.22 19.61
C TYR A 92 -6.00 17.35 20.29
N ARG A 93 -4.76 17.06 20.69
CA ARG A 93 -3.85 18.04 21.30
C ARG A 93 -3.52 19.17 20.33
N SER A 94 -3.18 18.85 19.07
CA SER A 94 -2.88 19.86 18.06
C SER A 94 -4.11 20.73 17.70
N ALA A 95 -5.29 20.12 17.61
CA ALA A 95 -6.53 20.86 17.38
C ALA A 95 -6.90 21.81 18.53
N MET A 96 -6.49 21.51 19.77
CA MET A 96 -6.64 22.39 20.93
C MET A 96 -5.60 23.51 20.97
N GLU A 97 -4.39 23.26 20.48
CA GLU A 97 -3.28 24.23 20.42
C GLU A 97 -3.38 25.18 19.22
N GLY A 98 -4.26 24.91 18.24
CA GLY A 98 -4.48 25.77 17.08
C GLY A 98 -3.32 25.75 16.07
N THR A 99 -2.49 24.71 16.13
CA THR A 99 -1.44 24.44 15.16
C THR A 99 -2.04 23.61 14.02
N ASP A 100 -2.21 24.23 12.86
CA ASP A 100 -2.51 23.50 11.63
C ASP A 100 -1.32 22.58 11.36
N LEU A 101 -1.49 21.29 11.64
CA LEU A 101 -0.58 20.27 11.16
C LEU A 101 -0.88 20.13 9.68
N ASP A 102 0.05 20.60 8.85
CA ASP A 102 0.15 20.18 7.46
C ASP A 102 0.01 18.65 7.41
N ASP A 103 -0.88 18.22 6.52
CA ASP A 103 -1.38 16.86 6.31
C ASP A 103 -0.28 15.94 5.71
N ASP A 104 0.96 16.03 6.19
CA ASP A 104 2.14 15.30 5.70
C ASP A 104 2.87 14.59 6.85
N ASP A 105 2.29 13.51 7.38
CA ASP A 105 3.07 12.52 8.15
C ASP A 105 2.48 11.11 8.00
N GLU A 106 2.33 10.65 6.75
CA GLU A 106 2.44 9.21 6.44
C GLU A 106 3.85 8.94 5.89
N SER A 107 4.92 9.09 6.69
CA SER A 107 6.27 8.62 6.32
C SER A 107 7.26 8.61 7.50
N ALA A 108 7.04 7.82 8.56
CA ALA A 108 8.14 7.49 9.50
C ALA A 108 7.93 6.23 10.37
N GLU A 109 7.44 5.11 9.81
CA GLU A 109 7.71 3.79 10.41
C GLU A 109 9.10 3.31 9.94
N SER A 110 10.15 3.81 10.60
CA SER A 110 11.51 3.26 10.50
C SER A 110 11.73 2.25 11.63
N GLY A 111 11.09 1.09 11.50
CA GLY A 111 11.43 -0.11 12.25
C GLY A 111 12.83 -0.59 11.86
N LYS A 112 13.78 -0.51 12.80
CA LYS A 112 15.08 -1.18 12.73
C LYS A 112 14.88 -2.70 12.61
N GLY A 113 14.94 -3.22 11.39
CA GLY A 113 15.04 -4.65 11.10
C GLY A 113 16.32 -4.94 10.32
N LYS A 114 17.33 -5.47 11.01
CA LYS A 114 18.60 -5.90 10.43
C LYS A 114 18.46 -7.32 9.89
N ALA A 115 18.52 -7.51 8.57
CA ALA A 115 19.13 -8.66 7.90
C ALA A 115 19.23 -8.42 6.38
N PRO A 116 20.18 -9.07 5.68
CA PRO A 116 20.84 -8.50 4.51
C PRO A 116 20.40 -9.12 3.17
N ALA A 117 20.88 -8.48 2.10
CA ALA A 117 21.23 -9.02 0.78
C ALA A 117 20.30 -8.68 -0.41
N ALA A 118 20.94 -7.95 -1.33
CA ALA A 118 20.85 -8.05 -2.79
C ALA A 118 19.78 -7.24 -3.54
N GLY A 119 20.25 -6.22 -4.28
CA GLY A 119 19.69 -5.84 -5.59
C GLY A 119 19.38 -4.35 -5.74
N PRO A 120 19.82 -3.66 -6.82
CA PRO A 120 19.84 -2.20 -6.91
C PRO A 120 18.57 -1.64 -7.56
N GLU A 121 17.79 -0.84 -6.85
CA GLU A 121 16.60 -0.17 -7.40
C GLU A 121 16.69 1.34 -7.08
N GLY A 122 17.61 2.03 -7.76
CA GLY A 122 17.71 3.49 -7.76
C GLY A 122 16.79 4.17 -8.78
N GLY A 123 15.85 3.43 -9.39
CA GLY A 123 15.00 3.91 -10.48
C GLY A 123 13.65 4.45 -10.02
N ASP A 124 13.03 3.84 -9.03
CA ASP A 124 11.62 4.13 -8.68
C ASP A 124 11.44 5.50 -8.01
N ALA A 125 12.42 5.95 -7.23
CA ALA A 125 12.36 7.26 -6.57
C ALA A 125 12.41 8.43 -7.58
N ALA A 126 13.29 8.35 -8.59
CA ALA A 126 13.41 9.38 -9.63
C ALA A 126 12.14 9.43 -10.52
N VAL A 127 11.50 8.27 -10.71
CA VAL A 127 10.26 8.12 -11.47
C VAL A 127 9.08 8.75 -10.73
N GLN A 128 8.99 8.56 -9.42
CA GLN A 128 8.01 9.23 -8.57
C GLN A 128 8.25 10.74 -8.55
N GLU A 129 9.50 11.19 -8.45
CA GLU A 129 9.84 12.62 -8.49
C GLU A 129 9.40 13.31 -9.78
N GLU A 130 9.59 12.68 -10.95
CA GLU A 130 9.16 13.23 -12.25
C GLU A 130 7.62 13.28 -12.37
N VAL A 131 6.91 12.24 -11.90
CA VAL A 131 5.44 12.22 -11.88
C VAL A 131 4.87 13.22 -10.88
N VAL A 132 5.49 13.35 -9.70
CA VAL A 132 5.14 14.36 -8.70
C VAL A 132 5.43 15.76 -9.21
N ALA A 133 6.53 15.98 -9.92
CA ALA A 133 6.83 17.27 -10.55
C ALA A 133 5.80 17.64 -11.62
N VAL A 134 5.31 16.65 -12.38
CA VAL A 134 4.27 16.85 -13.40
C VAL A 134 2.89 17.06 -12.77
N LEU A 135 2.59 16.39 -11.67
CA LEU A 135 1.38 16.63 -10.86
C LEU A 135 1.40 18.05 -10.27
N LYS A 136 2.54 18.49 -9.68
CA LYS A 136 2.71 19.87 -9.20
C LYS A 136 2.55 20.89 -10.33
N GLN A 137 3.10 20.64 -11.51
CA GLN A 137 2.89 21.51 -12.68
C GLN A 137 1.42 21.54 -13.15
N ALA A 138 0.72 20.41 -13.06
CA ALA A 138 -0.71 20.32 -13.36
C ALA A 138 -1.55 21.09 -12.32
N GLU A 139 -1.18 21.05 -11.04
CA GLU A 139 -1.79 21.84 -9.96
C GLU A 139 -1.50 23.34 -10.08
N GLU A 140 -0.31 23.72 -10.58
CA GLU A 140 0.06 25.12 -10.89
C GLU A 140 -0.69 25.70 -12.11
N GLY A 141 -1.65 24.97 -12.68
CA GLY A 141 -2.52 25.45 -13.75
C GLY A 141 -1.93 25.35 -15.15
N LYS A 142 -0.85 24.58 -15.35
CA LYS A 142 -0.41 24.17 -16.70
C LYS A 142 -1.15 22.89 -17.08
N PRO A 143 -2.07 22.92 -18.05
CA PRO A 143 -2.73 21.70 -18.49
C PRO A 143 -1.69 20.79 -19.15
N VAL A 144 -1.29 19.73 -18.45
CA VAL A 144 -0.41 18.70 -19.02
C VAL A 144 -1.26 17.81 -19.91
N GLU A 145 -1.53 18.30 -21.13
CA GLU A 145 -2.33 17.56 -22.10
C GLU A 145 -1.54 16.41 -22.73
N SER A 146 -0.21 16.47 -22.74
CA SER A 146 0.63 15.42 -23.33
C SER A 146 1.88 15.15 -22.51
N MET A 147 2.13 13.86 -22.24
CA MET A 147 3.30 13.39 -21.50
C MET A 147 4.02 12.32 -22.33
N ARG A 148 5.29 12.58 -22.64
CA ARG A 148 6.14 11.68 -23.44
C ARG A 148 7.35 11.24 -22.62
N LEU A 149 7.36 9.97 -22.25
CA LEU A 149 8.39 9.30 -21.46
C LEU A 149 9.05 8.18 -22.30
N VAL A 150 9.48 8.51 -23.51
CA VAL A 150 10.04 7.53 -24.46
C VAL A 150 11.50 7.22 -24.12
N GLY A 151 11.89 5.95 -24.08
CA GLY A 151 13.32 5.57 -24.01
C GLY A 151 13.98 5.71 -22.64
N ARG A 152 13.21 5.66 -21.54
CA ARG A 152 13.68 5.86 -20.16
C ARG A 152 14.03 4.55 -19.42
N GLN A 153 14.08 3.41 -20.11
CA GLN A 153 14.39 2.08 -19.56
C GLN A 153 13.53 1.68 -18.33
N ARG A 154 12.31 2.20 -18.22
CA ARG A 154 11.44 1.94 -17.07
C ARG A 154 10.95 0.50 -17.04
N ARG A 155 11.02 -0.16 -15.88
CA ARG A 155 10.44 -1.49 -15.65
C ARG A 155 9.00 -1.44 -15.15
N GLN A 156 8.66 -0.39 -14.41
CA GLN A 156 7.33 -0.19 -13.83
C GLN A 156 6.87 1.26 -13.97
N LEU A 157 5.54 1.47 -13.96
CA LEU A 157 4.91 2.78 -13.91
C LEU A 157 4.34 2.99 -12.49
N PRO A 158 4.56 4.13 -11.84
CA PRO A 158 4.04 4.36 -10.49
C PRO A 158 2.51 4.50 -10.51
N GLU A 159 1.85 4.05 -9.45
CA GLU A 159 0.40 4.14 -9.29
C GLU A 159 -0.11 5.59 -9.29
N GLY A 160 0.73 6.55 -8.88
CA GLY A 160 0.42 7.98 -8.92
C GLY A 160 0.14 8.54 -10.33
N PHE A 161 0.46 7.78 -11.38
CA PHE A 161 0.15 8.16 -12.76
C PHE A 161 -1.37 8.31 -13.00
N GLY A 162 -2.19 7.52 -12.31
CA GLY A 162 -3.65 7.57 -12.42
C GLY A 162 -4.31 8.85 -11.90
N ARG A 163 -3.57 9.70 -11.19
CA ARG A 163 -4.10 10.95 -10.62
C ARG A 163 -4.06 12.15 -11.58
N ILE A 164 -3.46 12.00 -12.76
CA ILE A 164 -3.31 13.10 -13.74
C ILE A 164 -4.60 13.26 -14.57
N LEU A 165 -5.60 13.94 -14.00
CA LEU A 165 -6.94 14.10 -14.59
C LEU A 165 -6.96 14.88 -15.92
N GLY A 166 -5.90 15.61 -16.27
CA GLY A 166 -5.80 16.42 -17.48
C GLY A 166 -5.12 15.76 -18.68
N LEU A 167 -4.64 14.53 -18.55
CA LEU A 167 -3.77 13.91 -19.56
C LEU A 167 -4.57 13.41 -20.76
N ARG A 168 -4.23 13.90 -21.97
CA ARG A 168 -4.86 13.48 -23.24
C ARG A 168 -3.98 12.53 -24.04
N VAL A 169 -2.66 12.72 -24.02
CA VAL A 169 -1.71 11.90 -24.77
C VAL A 169 -0.63 11.37 -23.83
N LEU A 170 -0.54 10.05 -23.71
CA LEU A 170 0.52 9.36 -22.98
C LEU A 170 1.37 8.53 -23.94
N ASP A 171 2.65 8.86 -24.04
CA ASP A 171 3.63 8.07 -24.76
C ASP A 171 4.70 7.52 -23.81
N VAL A 172 4.65 6.22 -23.52
CA VAL A 172 5.63 5.48 -22.72
C VAL A 172 6.34 4.43 -23.58
N SER A 173 6.46 4.70 -24.88
CA SER A 173 7.07 3.77 -25.82
C SER A 173 8.57 3.58 -25.56
N ARG A 174 9.14 2.45 -26.01
CA ARG A 174 10.59 2.13 -25.90
C ARG A 174 11.08 2.10 -24.45
N ASN A 175 10.28 1.57 -23.54
CA ASN A 175 10.71 1.27 -22.17
C ASN A 175 10.84 -0.25 -21.98
N GLN A 176 11.02 -0.69 -20.74
CA GLN A 176 11.11 -2.10 -20.37
C GLN A 176 9.91 -2.49 -19.50
N LEU A 177 8.74 -1.85 -19.71
CA LEU A 177 7.58 -2.05 -18.85
C LEU A 177 7.11 -3.50 -18.94
N GLU A 178 7.02 -4.18 -17.81
CA GLU A 178 6.53 -5.56 -17.71
C GLU A 178 5.05 -5.60 -17.35
N VAL A 179 4.61 -4.64 -16.53
CA VAL A 179 3.25 -4.50 -16.01
C VAL A 179 2.82 -3.04 -16.09
N ILE A 180 1.53 -2.80 -16.35
CA ILE A 180 0.89 -1.49 -16.20
C ILE A 180 0.02 -1.55 -14.95
N PRO A 181 0.12 -0.56 -14.03
CA PRO A 181 -0.70 -0.52 -12.84
C PRO A 181 -2.17 -0.25 -13.17
N ASP A 182 -3.06 -0.79 -12.34
CA ASP A 182 -4.52 -0.58 -12.46
C ASP A 182 -4.92 0.89 -12.41
N ALA A 183 -4.06 1.72 -11.80
CA ALA A 183 -4.22 3.17 -11.74
C ALA A 183 -4.32 3.85 -13.12
N ILE A 184 -3.90 3.20 -14.22
CA ILE A 184 -4.12 3.74 -15.57
C ILE A 184 -5.60 4.05 -15.84
N GLY A 185 -6.52 3.32 -15.19
CA GLY A 185 -7.96 3.53 -15.31
C GLY A 185 -8.48 4.87 -14.75
N GLY A 186 -7.68 5.59 -13.96
CA GLY A 186 -8.04 6.93 -13.44
C GLY A 186 -7.89 8.08 -14.44
N LEU A 187 -7.41 7.81 -15.66
CA LEU A 187 -7.16 8.82 -16.69
C LEU A 187 -8.40 9.07 -17.56
N ASP A 188 -9.41 9.74 -16.99
CA ASP A 188 -10.71 9.97 -17.62
C ASP A 188 -10.68 10.79 -18.93
N HIS A 189 -9.56 11.46 -19.22
CA HIS A 189 -9.39 12.35 -20.38
C HIS A 189 -8.39 11.85 -21.42
N LEU A 190 -7.87 10.63 -21.25
CA LEU A 190 -6.88 10.06 -22.15
C LEU A 190 -7.49 9.72 -23.51
N GLU A 191 -6.92 10.30 -24.57
CA GLU A 191 -7.31 10.07 -25.96
C GLU A 191 -6.31 9.16 -26.70
N GLU A 192 -5.01 9.28 -26.40
CA GLU A 192 -3.96 8.46 -27.01
C GLU A 192 -3.07 7.82 -25.94
N LEU A 193 -2.95 6.50 -25.99
CA LEU A 193 -2.05 5.71 -25.15
C LEU A 193 -1.07 4.91 -26.03
N ARG A 194 0.21 5.27 -25.97
CA ARG A 194 1.29 4.61 -26.70
C ARG A 194 2.23 3.89 -25.74
N LEU A 195 2.24 2.57 -25.86
CA LEU A 195 3.01 1.63 -25.05
C LEU A 195 3.91 0.77 -25.94
N ALA A 196 4.23 1.26 -27.15
CA ALA A 196 4.94 0.48 -28.15
C ALA A 196 6.37 0.14 -27.72
N ALA A 197 6.88 -1.03 -28.09
CA ALA A 197 8.24 -1.48 -27.75
C ALA A 197 8.48 -1.50 -26.23
N ASN A 198 7.69 -2.31 -25.52
CA ASN A 198 7.82 -2.62 -24.10
C ASN A 198 7.83 -4.16 -23.91
N SER A 199 7.85 -4.63 -22.66
CA SER A 199 7.87 -6.06 -22.31
C SER A 199 6.55 -6.54 -21.70
N LEU A 200 5.43 -5.87 -21.99
CA LEU A 200 4.15 -6.11 -21.34
C LEU A 200 3.63 -7.52 -21.64
N VAL A 201 3.27 -8.26 -20.59
CA VAL A 201 2.72 -9.63 -20.70
C VAL A 201 1.19 -9.64 -20.75
N SER A 202 0.58 -8.71 -20.02
CA SER A 202 -0.87 -8.46 -19.96
C SER A 202 -1.14 -6.97 -19.83
N LEU A 203 -2.38 -6.57 -20.12
CA LEU A 203 -2.90 -5.25 -19.79
C LEU A 203 -3.92 -5.39 -18.65
N PRO A 204 -4.05 -4.39 -17.77
CA PRO A 204 -5.03 -4.42 -16.69
C PRO A 204 -6.45 -4.25 -17.24
N ASP A 205 -7.44 -4.85 -16.57
CA ASP A 205 -8.86 -4.73 -16.95
C ASP A 205 -9.36 -3.29 -16.86
N THR A 206 -8.72 -2.47 -16.02
CA THR A 206 -9.01 -1.04 -15.86
C THR A 206 -8.72 -0.21 -17.11
N ILE A 207 -8.03 -0.76 -18.11
CA ILE A 207 -7.84 -0.07 -19.39
C ILE A 207 -9.18 0.18 -20.12
N GLY A 208 -10.21 -0.62 -19.84
CA GLY A 208 -11.56 -0.40 -20.35
C GLY A 208 -12.30 0.77 -19.69
N LEU A 209 -11.81 1.30 -18.57
CA LEU A 209 -12.39 2.50 -17.93
C LEU A 209 -12.06 3.79 -18.71
N LEU A 210 -11.10 3.73 -19.64
CA LEU A 210 -10.67 4.85 -20.48
C LEU A 210 -11.70 5.18 -21.57
N SER A 211 -12.82 5.77 -21.16
CA SER A 211 -13.97 6.05 -22.04
C SER A 211 -13.69 6.97 -23.23
N LYS A 212 -12.62 7.79 -23.16
CA LYS A 212 -12.23 8.73 -24.22
C LYS A 212 -11.07 8.24 -25.10
N LEU A 213 -10.58 7.04 -24.87
CA LEU A 213 -9.44 6.49 -25.58
C LEU A 213 -9.79 6.24 -27.05
N LYS A 214 -9.06 6.90 -27.96
CA LYS A 214 -9.20 6.75 -29.41
C LYS A 214 -8.10 5.88 -30.00
N ILE A 215 -6.90 5.96 -29.44
CA ILE A 215 -5.71 5.28 -29.97
C ILE A 215 -5.03 4.53 -28.84
N LEU A 216 -4.99 3.21 -28.95
CA LEU A 216 -4.19 2.33 -28.10
C LEU A 216 -3.13 1.65 -28.95
N ASN A 217 -1.85 1.99 -28.73
CA ASN A 217 -0.74 1.36 -29.42
C ASN A 217 0.07 0.50 -28.44
N VAL A 218 -0.13 -0.82 -28.51
CA VAL A 218 0.61 -1.82 -27.73
C VAL A 218 1.56 -2.66 -28.60
N SER A 219 1.93 -2.16 -29.77
CA SER A 219 2.81 -2.89 -30.71
C SER A 219 4.18 -3.21 -30.10
N SER A 220 4.80 -4.32 -30.52
CA SER A 220 6.10 -4.76 -30.01
C SER A 220 6.12 -4.97 -28.48
N ASN A 221 5.08 -5.63 -27.95
CA ASN A 221 5.02 -6.16 -26.58
C ASN A 221 4.95 -7.69 -26.58
N ARG A 222 4.88 -8.31 -25.39
CA ARG A 222 4.76 -9.77 -25.21
C ARG A 222 3.35 -10.17 -24.77
N LEU A 223 2.35 -9.40 -25.21
CA LEU A 223 0.95 -9.60 -24.81
C LEU A 223 0.44 -10.97 -25.27
N ARG A 224 0.01 -11.80 -24.32
CA ARG A 224 -0.58 -13.12 -24.61
C ARG A 224 -2.06 -13.04 -24.90
N ALA A 225 -2.75 -12.11 -24.25
CA ALA A 225 -4.17 -11.86 -24.40
C ALA A 225 -4.43 -10.36 -24.19
N LEU A 226 -5.54 -9.89 -24.74
CA LEU A 226 -6.11 -8.59 -24.39
C LEU A 226 -7.14 -8.81 -23.28
N PRO A 227 -7.30 -7.87 -22.33
CA PRO A 227 -8.32 -7.97 -21.29
C PRO A 227 -9.73 -7.93 -21.89
N ASP A 228 -10.66 -8.61 -21.23
CA ASP A 228 -12.06 -8.72 -21.68
C ASP A 228 -12.72 -7.34 -21.84
N SER A 229 -12.25 -6.34 -21.10
CA SER A 229 -12.72 -4.96 -21.16
C SER A 229 -12.49 -4.26 -22.52
N ILE A 230 -11.66 -4.81 -23.40
CA ILE A 230 -11.40 -4.29 -24.76
C ILE A 230 -11.54 -5.37 -25.86
N SER A 231 -12.04 -6.56 -25.51
CA SER A 231 -12.24 -7.67 -26.46
C SER A 231 -13.49 -7.52 -27.32
#